data_AF-A0A6N3EWQ4-F1
#
_entry.id   AF-A0A6N3EWQ4-F1
#
_cell.length_a   1.000
_cell.length_b   1.000
_cell.length_c   1.000
_cell.angle_alpha   90.00
_cell.angle_beta   90.00
_cell.angle_gamma   90.00
#
_symmetry.space_group_name_H-M   'P 1'
#
loop_
_entity.id
_entity.type
_entity.pdbx_description
1 polymer ?
#
loop_
_entity_poly.entity_id
_entity_poly.type
_entity_poly.pdbx_seq_one_letter_code
_entity_poly.pdbx_strand_id
1 'polypeptide(L)'
;MKRLLGGAVMLTACVLSVSAYANPEDSCDGEQTIFDAYTLKEGKHVGVCYVYGNVRYVFGRDSGKPEILLNIPADKVDFSMAGNGDQSVSIPNGNYTYEVGEYLRGGPFIQVWKGQKFITEIKLDGSNFENNIAQYVNR
;
A
#
# COMPACT_ATOMS: atom_id res chain seq x y z
N MET A 1 -16.10 -54.89 -29.13
CA MET A 1 -15.22 -54.24 -28.13
C MET A 1 -15.26 -52.73 -28.35
N LYS A 2 -15.90 -51.98 -27.44
CA LYS A 2 -15.98 -50.51 -27.46
C LYS A 2 -14.67 -49.96 -26.88
N ARG A 3 -13.98 -49.04 -27.57
CA ARG A 3 -12.82 -48.32 -27.03
C ARG A 3 -13.04 -46.81 -27.15
N LEU A 4 -13.43 -46.25 -26.00
CA LEU A 4 -13.07 -44.95 -25.42
C LEU A 4 -13.02 -43.74 -26.36
N LEU A 5 -14.12 -42.97 -26.32
CA LEU A 5 -14.13 -41.54 -26.61
C LEU A 5 -13.16 -40.83 -25.66
N GLY A 6 -12.05 -40.32 -26.20
CA GLY A 6 -11.15 -39.43 -25.48
C GLY A 6 -11.82 -38.08 -25.25
N GLY A 7 -12.31 -37.86 -24.03
CA GLY A 7 -12.82 -36.56 -23.61
C GLY A 7 -11.66 -35.58 -23.45
N ALA A 8 -11.62 -34.54 -24.29
CA ALA A 8 -10.78 -33.38 -24.08
C ALA A 8 -11.34 -32.60 -22.89
N VAL A 9 -10.63 -32.63 -21.76
CA VAL A 9 -10.88 -31.74 -20.63
C VAL A 9 -10.38 -30.36 -21.02
N MET A 10 -11.29 -29.47 -21.43
CA MET A 10 -11.02 -28.03 -21.51
C MET A 10 -10.74 -27.55 -20.08
N LEU A 11 -9.48 -27.28 -19.77
CA LEU A 11 -9.09 -26.51 -18.60
C LEU A 11 -9.52 -25.06 -18.83
N THR A 12 -10.73 -24.73 -18.39
CA THR A 12 -11.20 -23.36 -18.34
C THR A 12 -10.40 -22.62 -17.27
N ALA A 13 -9.31 -21.96 -17.66
CA ALA A 13 -8.61 -21.01 -16.81
C ALA A 13 -9.51 -19.78 -16.64
N CYS A 14 -10.37 -19.80 -15.61
CA CYS A 14 -11.05 -18.61 -15.14
C CYS A 14 -10.00 -17.66 -14.55
N VAL A 15 -9.48 -16.74 -15.37
CA VAL A 15 -8.82 -15.53 -14.89
C VAL A 15 -9.89 -14.68 -14.21
N LEU A 16 -10.12 -14.94 -12.92
CA LEU A 16 -10.84 -14.00 -12.07
C LEU A 16 -9.96 -12.75 -11.97
N SER A 17 -10.29 -11.75 -12.77
CA SER A 17 -9.77 -10.39 -12.62
C SER A 17 -10.29 -9.86 -11.28
N VAL A 18 -9.56 -10.15 -10.20
CA VAL A 18 -9.79 -9.50 -8.92
C VAL A 18 -9.55 -8.01 -9.15
N SER A 19 -10.63 -7.24 -9.22
CA SER A 19 -10.55 -5.79 -9.15
C SER A 19 -10.02 -5.47 -7.77
N ALA A 20 -8.72 -5.17 -7.66
CA ALA A 20 -8.19 -4.54 -6.46
C ALA A 20 -8.96 -3.23 -6.27
N TYR A 21 -9.56 -3.07 -5.11
CA TYR A 21 -10.18 -1.82 -4.68
C TYR A 21 -9.22 -1.10 -3.74
N ALA A 22 -9.34 0.22 -3.66
CA ALA A 22 -8.60 1.01 -2.68
C ALA A 22 -9.31 1.05 -1.32
N ASN A 23 -10.15 0.07 -0.99
CA ASN A 23 -10.78 0.01 0.33
C ASN A 23 -9.84 -0.72 1.32
N PRO A 24 -9.92 -0.46 2.63
CA PRO A 24 -9.04 -1.10 3.62
C PRO A 24 -9.10 -2.63 3.61
N GLU A 25 -10.30 -3.21 3.47
CA GLU A 25 -10.54 -4.66 3.51
C GLU A 25 -9.82 -5.43 2.39
N ASP A 26 -9.76 -4.84 1.19
CA ASP A 26 -9.13 -5.42 0.00
C ASP A 26 -7.69 -4.91 -0.19
N SER A 27 -7.32 -3.75 0.39
CA SER A 27 -6.01 -3.13 0.12
C SER A 27 -4.83 -3.97 0.60
N CYS A 28 -4.99 -4.64 1.74
CA CYS A 28 -3.98 -5.52 2.30
C CYS A 28 -4.22 -7.01 2.00
N ASP A 29 -5.25 -7.42 1.26
CA ASP A 29 -5.61 -8.83 1.03
C ASP A 29 -5.67 -9.68 2.34
N GLY A 30 -5.98 -9.08 3.49
CA GLY A 30 -5.92 -9.73 4.82
C GLY A 30 -4.53 -9.93 5.42
N GLU A 31 -3.49 -9.34 4.80
CA GLU A 31 -2.10 -9.37 5.28
C GLU A 31 -1.79 -8.27 6.32
N GLN A 32 -0.54 -8.21 6.79
CA GLN A 32 -0.13 -7.29 7.85
C GLN A 32 -0.15 -5.83 7.40
N THR A 33 -1.05 -5.04 7.98
CA THR A 33 -1.10 -3.58 7.84
C THR A 33 0.12 -2.92 8.46
N ILE A 34 0.88 -2.17 7.66
CA ILE A 34 1.96 -1.30 8.12
C ILE A 34 1.40 0.07 8.49
N PHE A 35 0.56 0.63 7.62
CA PHE A 35 -0.04 1.94 7.79
C PHE A 35 -1.37 2.01 7.04
N ASP A 36 -2.40 2.57 7.66
CA ASP A 36 -3.73 2.74 7.06
C ASP A 36 -4.34 4.07 7.48
N ALA A 37 -4.82 4.86 6.53
CA ALA A 37 -5.44 6.14 6.83
C ALA A 37 -6.29 6.67 5.66
N TYR A 38 -6.88 7.84 5.87
CA TYR A 38 -7.61 8.58 4.84
C TYR A 38 -7.08 10.01 4.70
N THR A 39 -7.08 10.56 3.49
CA THR A 39 -6.76 11.97 3.27
C THR A 39 -7.81 12.86 3.92
N LEU A 40 -7.37 13.87 4.68
CA LEU A 40 -8.27 14.75 5.42
C LEU A 40 -9.25 15.52 4.53
N LYS A 41 -8.85 15.88 3.31
CA LYS A 41 -9.67 16.72 2.41
C LYS A 41 -10.59 15.94 1.47
N GLU A 42 -10.09 14.88 0.85
CA GLU A 42 -10.81 14.18 -0.24
C GLU A 42 -11.36 12.82 0.18
N GLY A 43 -11.09 12.37 1.41
CA GLY A 43 -11.51 11.05 1.90
C GLY A 43 -10.96 9.89 1.05
N LYS A 44 -9.80 10.05 0.42
CA LYS A 44 -9.10 8.96 -0.28
C LYS A 44 -8.35 8.10 0.73
N HIS A 45 -8.47 6.80 0.58
CA HIS A 45 -7.70 5.82 1.32
C HIS A 45 -6.22 5.85 0.93
N VAL A 46 -5.38 5.62 1.93
CA VAL A 46 -3.98 5.24 1.77
C VAL A 46 -3.71 4.01 2.62
N GLY A 47 -3.22 2.96 1.98
CA GLY A 47 -2.83 1.70 2.62
C GLY A 47 -1.39 1.34 2.31
N VAL A 48 -0.65 0.92 3.33
CA VAL A 48 0.67 0.31 3.22
C VAL A 48 0.62 -1.04 3.92
N CYS A 49 0.92 -2.11 3.19
CA CYS A 49 0.76 -3.48 3.68
C CYS A 49 2.00 -4.31 3.35
N TYR A 50 2.35 -5.24 4.22
CA TYR A 50 3.38 -6.25 3.92
C TYR A 50 2.70 -7.50 3.31
N VAL A 51 2.91 -7.74 2.02
CA VAL A 51 2.23 -8.78 1.23
C VAL A 51 3.25 -9.68 0.54
N TYR A 52 3.36 -10.95 0.96
CA TYR A 52 4.24 -11.96 0.33
C TYR A 52 5.69 -11.48 0.05
N GLY A 53 6.33 -10.85 1.04
CA GLY A 53 7.71 -10.35 0.89
C GLY A 53 7.84 -9.01 0.15
N ASN A 54 6.72 -8.36 -0.15
CA ASN A 54 6.67 -7.03 -0.76
C ASN A 54 5.97 -6.06 0.19
N VAL A 55 6.22 -4.78 -0.01
CA VAL A 55 5.41 -3.68 0.53
C VAL A 55 4.49 -3.21 -0.59
N ARG A 56 3.18 -3.35 -0.35
CA ARG A 56 2.15 -2.83 -1.23
C ARG A 56 1.76 -1.43 -0.76
N TYR A 57 1.68 -0.49 -1.71
CA TYR A 57 1.13 0.84 -1.50
C TYR A 57 -0.13 1.02 -2.35
N VAL A 58 -1.21 1.43 -1.70
CA VAL A 58 -2.51 1.67 -2.32
C VAL A 58 -2.94 3.10 -2.01
N PHE A 59 -3.44 3.81 -3.03
CA PHE A 59 -4.04 5.12 -2.87
C PHE A 59 -5.25 5.26 -3.80
N GLY A 60 -6.38 5.73 -3.29
CA GLY A 60 -7.58 5.94 -4.11
C GLY A 60 -8.85 6.09 -3.30
N ARG A 61 -10.01 6.03 -3.96
CA ARG A 61 -11.31 5.98 -3.27
C ARG A 61 -11.75 4.52 -3.10
N ASP A 62 -12.38 4.22 -1.97
CA ASP A 62 -12.86 2.88 -1.59
C ASP A 62 -13.77 2.24 -2.64
N SER A 63 -14.63 3.04 -3.26
CA SER A 63 -15.61 2.59 -4.26
C SER A 63 -15.02 2.37 -5.66
N GLY A 64 -13.71 2.55 -5.83
CA GLY A 64 -13.06 2.58 -7.13
C GLY A 64 -11.78 1.74 -7.21
N LYS A 65 -11.29 1.63 -8.44
CA LYS A 65 -9.93 1.13 -8.68
C LYS A 65 -8.92 2.08 -8.02
N PRO A 66 -7.83 1.56 -7.43
CA PRO A 66 -6.74 2.38 -6.95
C PRO A 66 -6.26 3.36 -8.02
N GLU A 67 -6.09 4.62 -7.60
CA GLU A 67 -5.42 5.64 -8.41
C GLU A 67 -3.93 5.33 -8.50
N ILE A 68 -3.36 4.76 -7.42
CA ILE A 68 -2.00 4.24 -7.37
C ILE A 68 -2.06 2.86 -6.70
N LEU A 69 -1.46 1.88 -7.35
CA LEU A 69 -1.21 0.55 -6.80
C LEU A 69 0.23 0.17 -7.13
N LEU A 70 1.06 0.05 -6.10
CA LEU A 70 2.46 -0.35 -6.21
C LEU A 70 2.69 -1.61 -5.40
N ASN A 71 3.55 -2.49 -5.90
CA ASN A 71 4.02 -3.66 -5.18
C ASN A 71 5.54 -3.68 -5.27
N ILE A 72 6.21 -3.31 -4.18
CA ILE A 72 7.65 -3.07 -4.14
C ILE A 72 8.31 -4.16 -3.29
N PRO A 73 9.38 -4.82 -3.76
CA PRO A 73 10.17 -5.70 -2.91
C PRO A 73 10.54 -5.03 -1.59
N ALA A 74 10.35 -5.72 -0.46
CA ALA A 74 10.52 -5.10 0.86
C ALA A 74 11.95 -4.59 1.10
N ASP A 75 12.96 -5.19 0.47
CA ASP A 75 14.37 -4.78 0.51
C ASP A 75 14.67 -3.46 -0.22
N LYS A 76 13.68 -2.90 -0.93
CA LYS A 76 13.77 -1.61 -1.63
C LYS A 76 12.98 -0.50 -0.95
N VAL A 77 12.34 -0.79 0.17
CA VAL A 77 11.54 0.16 0.93
C VAL A 77 12.29 0.51 2.20
N ASP A 78 12.46 1.81 2.45
CA ASP A 78 13.17 2.27 3.64
C ASP A 78 12.17 2.62 4.75
N PHE A 79 12.34 1.99 5.90
CA PHE A 79 11.59 2.30 7.12
C PHE A 79 12.45 3.13 8.06
N SER A 80 11.87 4.19 8.64
CA SER A 80 12.58 5.13 9.49
C SER A 80 11.81 5.40 10.79
N MET A 81 12.57 5.53 11.88
CA MET A 81 12.10 6.09 13.14
C MET A 81 13.14 7.10 13.63
N ALA A 82 12.79 8.37 13.57
CA ALA A 82 13.64 9.46 14.00
C ALA A 82 13.69 9.55 15.54
N GLY A 83 14.76 10.15 16.08
CA GLY A 83 14.95 10.26 17.54
C GLY A 83 13.91 11.13 18.26
N ASN A 84 13.14 11.94 17.52
CA ASN A 84 12.00 12.69 18.03
C ASN A 84 10.68 11.89 18.02
N GLY A 85 10.71 10.63 17.54
CA GLY A 85 9.55 9.74 17.46
C GLY A 85 8.79 9.78 16.14
N ASP A 86 9.23 10.57 15.15
CA ASP A 86 8.61 10.55 13.83
C ASP A 86 8.89 9.21 13.13
N GLN A 87 7.90 8.69 12.44
CA GLN A 87 7.96 7.39 11.77
C GLN A 87 7.60 7.56 10.31
N SER A 88 8.35 6.94 9.41
CA SER A 88 7.99 6.94 7.99
C SER A 88 8.42 5.68 7.25
N VAL A 89 7.73 5.41 6.15
CA VAL A 89 8.06 4.42 5.15
C VAL A 89 8.20 5.12 3.79
N SER A 90 9.33 4.91 3.12
CA SER A 90 9.65 5.50 1.82
C SER A 90 9.42 4.49 0.70
N ILE A 91 8.37 4.70 -0.10
CA ILE A 91 7.97 3.81 -1.19
C ILE A 91 8.48 4.37 -2.52
N PRO A 92 9.47 3.74 -3.18
CA PRO A 92 10.00 4.22 -4.45
C PRO A 92 9.05 3.92 -5.63
N ASN A 93 8.94 4.89 -6.55
CA ASN A 93 8.23 4.78 -7.81
C ASN A 93 8.97 5.52 -8.93
N GLY A 94 10.03 4.89 -9.46
CA GLY A 94 10.92 5.50 -10.45
C GLY A 94 11.65 6.71 -9.86
N ASN A 95 11.43 7.90 -10.43
CA ASN A 95 12.02 9.15 -9.92
C ASN A 95 11.22 9.79 -8.78
N TYR A 96 10.10 9.19 -8.38
CA TYR A 96 9.27 9.67 -7.28
C TYR A 96 9.42 8.77 -6.06
N THR A 97 9.25 9.36 -4.88
CA THR A 97 9.12 8.63 -3.62
C THR A 97 7.86 9.11 -2.92
N TYR A 98 7.04 8.16 -2.48
CA TYR A 98 5.93 8.42 -1.57
C TYR A 98 6.38 8.08 -0.17
N GLU A 99 6.56 9.09 0.65
CA GLU A 99 6.88 8.90 2.06
C GLU A 99 5.58 8.98 2.86
N VAL A 100 5.22 7.88 3.51
CA VAL A 100 4.00 7.77 4.32
C VAL A 100 4.42 7.65 5.77
N GLY A 101 3.79 8.38 6.67
CA GLY A 101 4.25 8.38 8.05
C GLY A 101 3.40 9.20 9.00
N GLU A 102 3.95 9.37 10.19
CA GLU A 102 3.36 10.16 11.25
C GLU A 102 4.44 11.03 11.91
N TYR A 103 4.13 12.32 12.04
CA TYR A 103 4.85 13.20 12.93
C TYR A 103 4.30 13.05 14.36
N LEU A 104 5.16 12.79 15.35
CA LEU A 104 4.74 12.58 16.74
C LEU A 104 3.87 13.75 17.28
N ARG A 105 4.10 14.96 16.77
CA ARG A 105 3.36 16.18 17.15
C ARG A 105 2.60 16.84 15.99
N GLY A 106 2.52 16.18 14.84
CA GLY A 106 1.93 16.74 13.61
C GLY A 106 0.88 15.86 12.94
N GLY A 107 0.78 14.59 13.36
CA GLY A 107 -0.17 13.63 12.81
C GLY A 107 0.29 12.96 11.52
N PRO A 108 -0.59 12.13 10.92
CA PRO A 108 -0.26 11.31 9.76
C PRO A 108 -0.18 12.12 8.46
N PHE A 109 0.72 11.72 7.55
CA PHE A 109 0.99 12.42 6.30
C PHE A 109 1.34 11.47 5.14
N ILE A 110 1.23 12.02 3.92
CA ILE A 110 1.94 11.54 2.73
C ILE A 110 2.78 12.69 2.20
N GLN A 111 4.08 12.49 2.01
CA GLN A 111 4.94 13.39 1.26
C GLN A 111 5.29 12.80 -0.09
N VAL A 112 5.32 13.67 -1.09
CA VAL A 112 5.72 13.29 -2.45
C VAL A 112 7.02 13.99 -2.78
N TRP A 113 8.02 13.19 -3.12
CA TRP A 113 9.35 13.65 -3.51
C TRP A 113 9.62 13.28 -4.96
N LYS A 114 10.43 14.10 -5.66
CA LYS A 114 11.00 13.78 -6.97
C LYS A 114 12.52 13.88 -6.88
N GLY A 115 13.21 12.75 -6.78
CA GLY A 115 14.58 12.72 -6.30
C GLY A 115 14.66 13.39 -4.93
N GLN A 116 15.54 14.38 -4.76
CA GLN A 116 15.69 15.14 -3.52
C GLN A 116 14.74 16.34 -3.39
N LYS A 117 13.88 16.60 -4.39
CA LYS A 117 12.98 17.74 -4.40
C LYS A 117 11.64 17.38 -3.76
N PHE A 118 11.30 18.04 -2.65
CA PHE A 118 9.95 18.00 -2.09
C PHE A 118 8.94 18.61 -3.08
N ILE A 119 7.84 17.90 -3.33
CA ILE A 119 6.78 18.33 -4.24
C ILE A 119 5.58 18.84 -3.45
N THR A 120 5.06 18.01 -2.53
CA THR A 120 3.88 18.34 -1.74
C THR A 120 3.75 17.40 -0.54
N GLU A 121 2.95 17.84 0.42
CA GLU A 121 2.46 17.03 1.52
C GLU A 121 0.93 16.98 1.48
N ILE A 122 0.38 15.81 1.78
CA ILE A 122 -1.04 15.54 1.93
C ILE A 122 -1.26 15.17 3.39
N LYS A 123 -2.09 15.97 4.08
CA LYS A 123 -2.50 15.66 5.45
C LYS A 123 -3.51 14.53 5.47
N LEU A 124 -3.31 13.60 6.38
CA LEU A 124 -4.23 12.50 6.62
C LEU A 124 -5.09 12.80 7.85
N ASP A 125 -6.20 12.09 7.98
CA ASP A 125 -7.09 12.17 9.12
C ASP A 125 -6.42 11.51 10.34
N GLY A 126 -6.04 12.32 11.32
CA GLY A 126 -5.41 11.85 12.55
C GLY A 126 -6.38 11.25 13.58
N SER A 127 -7.69 11.24 13.31
CA SER A 127 -8.69 10.68 14.23
C SER A 127 -8.91 9.18 14.06
N ASN A 128 -8.59 8.64 12.88
CA ASN A 128 -8.79 7.23 12.54
C ASN A 128 -7.71 6.78 11.57
N PHE A 129 -6.61 6.26 12.10
CA PHE A 129 -5.50 5.69 11.33
C PHE A 129 -4.80 4.59 12.12
N GLU A 130 -4.13 3.69 11.40
CA GLU A 130 -3.22 2.69 11.95
C GLU A 130 -1.78 3.01 11.56
N ASN A 131 -0.85 2.88 12.50
CA ASN A 131 0.56 3.06 12.26
C ASN A 131 1.39 2.01 13.02
N ASN A 132 1.94 1.06 12.27
CA ASN A 132 2.80 -0.01 12.75
C ASN A 132 4.25 0.12 12.22
N ILE A 133 4.63 1.26 11.63
CA ILE A 133 5.91 1.46 10.94
C ILE A 133 7.11 1.08 11.83
N ALA A 134 7.09 1.44 13.11
CA ALA A 134 8.16 1.12 14.05
C ALA A 134 8.51 -0.38 14.13
N GLN A 135 7.57 -1.28 13.84
CA GLN A 135 7.77 -2.73 13.85
C GLN A 135 8.64 -3.23 12.68
N TYR A 136 8.90 -2.38 11.67
CA TYR A 136 9.58 -2.73 10.43
C TYR A 136 10.96 -2.06 10.25
N VAL A 137 11.36 -1.15 11.13
CA VAL A 137 12.61 -0.33 11.01
C VAL A 137 13.91 -1.15 11.00
N ASN A 138 13.88 -2.44 11.38
CA ASN A 138 15.06 -3.32 11.38
C ASN A 138 14.73 -4.75 10.92
N ARG A 139 13.72 -4.90 10.06
CA ARG A 139 13.30 -6.22 9.56
C ARG A 139 14.14 -6.72 8.40
#